data_AF-A0A9R1A346-F1
#
_entry.id   AF-A0A9R1A346-F1
#
_cell.length_a   1.000
_cell.length_b   1.000
_cell.length_c   1.000
_cell.angle_alpha   90.00
_cell.angle_beta   90.00
_cell.angle_gamma   90.00
#
_symmetry.space_group_name_H-M   'P 1'
#
loop_
_entity.id
_entity.type
_entity.pdbx_description
1 polymer ?
#
loop_
_entity_poly.entity_id
_entity_poly.type
_entity_poly.pdbx_seq_one_letter_code
_entity_poly.pdbx_strand_id
1 'polypeptide(L)'
;MQGAKLCMLADMLGSTGSLTGVDVAKHRLAACRTMLQKYSLGDRSRLFVADGTLFSILPVNSNLGSMEAFVGIEDNGSIFSEWTSKRSWKDRQKSKKAKAAGSPHLPSTSEPELIYYGKDSGLIGLQKRYVLHPSTDAAACTSGYDKVLVDAECTHDGSIKHIQKFEFWGWKTLDRRVLNVERTGNLLHLQLGLLTNGFKLLKTGGSLVYSTCSLTVAQNENVVQQFLSKYPSAELLKIDPADSWPCRSGDIQKTLRFDPAASQTSGLFVAKFVKL
;
A
#
# COMPACT_ATOMS: atom_id res chain seq x y z
N MET A 1 9.22 -8.11 -9.17
CA MET A 1 9.63 -8.74 -7.90
C MET A 1 8.73 -8.18 -6.81
N GLN A 2 7.95 -9.03 -6.13
CA GLN A 2 7.06 -8.55 -5.06
C GLN A 2 7.90 -8.07 -3.87
N GLY A 3 7.55 -6.92 -3.29
CA GLY A 3 8.24 -6.37 -2.12
C GLY A 3 9.50 -5.53 -2.39
N ALA A 4 9.94 -5.38 -3.64
CA ALA A 4 11.15 -4.60 -3.97
C ALA A 4 11.02 -3.12 -3.56
N LYS A 5 9.87 -2.49 -3.87
CA LYS A 5 9.60 -1.09 -3.47
C LYS A 5 9.61 -0.93 -1.95
N LEU A 6 9.02 -1.88 -1.22
CA LEU A 6 8.99 -1.85 0.24
C LEU A 6 10.40 -2.02 0.84
N CYS A 7 11.22 -2.92 0.27
CA CYS A 7 12.61 -3.08 0.71
C CYS A 7 13.42 -1.80 0.47
N MET A 8 13.29 -1.17 -0.71
CA MET A 8 13.96 0.09 -1.00
C MET A 8 13.54 1.21 -0.04
N LEU A 9 12.24 1.32 0.27
CA LEU A 9 11.76 2.28 1.28
C LEU A 9 12.32 1.96 2.67
N ALA A 10 12.36 0.69 3.07
CA ALA A 10 12.90 0.27 4.36
C ALA A 10 14.40 0.57 4.50
N ASP A 11 15.17 0.36 3.42
CA ASP A 11 16.59 0.68 3.34
C ASP A 11 16.83 2.20 3.46
N MET A 12 16.08 3.00 2.69
CA MET A 12 16.14 4.47 2.76
C MET A 12 15.71 5.04 4.11
N LEU A 13 14.82 4.35 4.83
CA LEU A 13 14.33 4.75 6.15
C LEU A 13 15.45 4.62 7.22
N GLY A 14 16.40 3.72 7.01
CA GLY A 14 17.55 3.52 7.89
C GLY A 14 17.14 3.19 9.33
N SER A 15 17.66 3.97 10.28
CA SER A 15 17.50 3.71 11.72
C SER A 15 16.35 4.47 12.39
N THR A 16 15.51 5.20 11.65
CA THR A 16 14.46 6.05 12.23
C THR A 16 13.11 5.88 11.56
N GLY A 17 12.01 5.95 12.29
CA GLY A 17 10.65 5.83 11.74
C GLY A 17 10.14 4.40 11.63
N SER A 18 9.02 4.23 10.91
CA SER A 18 8.37 2.93 10.68
C SER A 18 7.80 2.81 9.27
N LEU A 19 7.58 1.59 8.81
CA LEU A 19 7.05 1.29 7.48
C LEU A 19 5.82 0.37 7.57
N THR A 20 4.75 0.74 6.88
CA THR A 20 3.54 -0.10 6.76
C THR A 20 3.39 -0.59 5.32
N GLY A 21 3.32 -1.91 5.12
CA GLY A 21 2.96 -2.53 3.85
C GLY A 21 1.54 -3.09 3.90
N VAL A 22 0.73 -2.80 2.89
CA VAL A 22 -0.67 -3.26 2.78
C VAL A 22 -0.89 -3.89 1.42
N ASP A 23 -1.51 -5.07 1.40
CA ASP A 23 -1.88 -5.76 0.17
C ASP A 23 -3.01 -6.77 0.45
N VAL A 24 -4.00 -6.86 -0.42
CA VAL A 24 -5.11 -7.83 -0.28
C VAL A 24 -4.63 -9.29 -0.41
N ALA A 25 -3.53 -9.52 -1.14
CA ALA A 25 -3.01 -10.85 -1.45
C ALA A 25 -1.94 -11.28 -0.45
N LYS A 26 -2.35 -12.12 0.51
CA LYS A 26 -1.47 -12.67 1.56
C LYS A 26 -0.18 -13.31 1.05
N HIS A 27 -0.21 -13.99 -0.09
CA HIS A 27 0.97 -14.62 -0.66
C HIS A 27 2.01 -13.58 -1.14
N ARG A 28 1.57 -12.42 -1.64
CA ARG A 28 2.46 -11.32 -2.05
C ARG A 28 3.18 -10.73 -0.85
N LEU A 29 2.47 -10.55 0.26
CA LEU A 29 3.07 -10.09 1.52
C LEU A 29 3.98 -11.13 2.16
N ALA A 30 3.67 -12.43 2.02
CA ALA A 30 4.58 -13.48 2.48
C ALA A 30 5.92 -13.44 1.73
N ALA A 31 5.90 -13.24 0.41
CA ALA A 31 7.11 -13.03 -0.39
C ALA A 31 7.84 -11.73 0.02
N CYS A 32 7.09 -10.64 0.23
CA CYS A 32 7.64 -9.38 0.72
C CYS A 32 8.34 -9.53 2.08
N ARG A 33 7.72 -10.26 3.03
CA ARG A 33 8.31 -10.57 4.33
C ARG A 33 9.61 -11.34 4.17
N THR A 34 9.65 -12.36 3.32
CA THR A 34 10.88 -13.12 3.06
C THR A 34 12.00 -12.22 2.55
N MET A 35 11.69 -11.25 1.69
CA MET A 35 12.67 -10.27 1.21
C MET A 35 13.16 -9.36 2.33
N LEU A 36 12.25 -8.77 3.12
CA LEU A 36 12.62 -7.95 4.28
C LEU A 36 13.52 -8.68 5.27
N GLN A 37 13.22 -9.96 5.55
CA GLN A 37 14.04 -10.80 6.43
C GLN A 37 15.39 -11.12 5.80
N LYS A 38 15.42 -11.48 4.51
CA LYS A 38 16.65 -11.82 3.78
C LYS A 38 17.66 -10.66 3.79
N TYR A 39 17.18 -9.43 3.67
CA TYR A 39 18.02 -8.23 3.64
C TYR A 39 18.13 -7.53 5.01
N SER A 40 17.58 -8.10 6.08
CA SER A 40 17.58 -7.51 7.43
C SER A 40 16.95 -6.09 7.49
N LEU A 41 15.90 -5.87 6.69
CA LEU A 41 15.17 -4.58 6.59
C LEU A 41 13.81 -4.62 7.31
N GLY A 42 13.49 -5.72 7.98
CA GLY A 42 12.16 -5.99 8.52
C GLY A 42 11.86 -5.35 9.88
N ASP A 43 12.88 -4.92 10.63
CA ASP A 43 12.74 -4.56 12.05
C ASP A 43 11.75 -3.42 12.30
N ARG A 44 11.63 -2.48 11.37
CA ARG A 44 10.74 -1.31 11.46
C ARG A 44 9.46 -1.45 10.63
N SER A 45 9.23 -2.63 10.05
CA SER A 45 8.12 -2.88 9.12
C SER A 45 6.92 -3.53 9.80
N ARG A 46 5.71 -3.22 9.33
CA ARG A 46 4.43 -3.87 9.67
C ARG A 46 3.71 -4.25 8.37
N LEU A 47 3.25 -5.49 8.24
CA LEU A 47 2.55 -5.95 7.03
C LEU A 47 1.11 -6.37 7.34
N PHE A 48 0.17 -5.79 6.62
CA PHE A 48 -1.27 -6.04 6.78
C PHE A 48 -1.85 -6.65 5.50
N VAL A 49 -2.57 -7.75 5.66
CA VAL A 49 -3.49 -8.24 4.63
C VAL A 49 -4.79 -7.47 4.79
N ALA A 50 -5.08 -6.56 3.85
CA ALA A 50 -6.28 -5.73 3.88
C ALA A 50 -6.60 -5.18 2.49
N ASP A 51 -7.83 -4.70 2.32
CA ASP A 51 -8.20 -3.87 1.18
C ASP A 51 -7.59 -2.47 1.34
N GLY A 52 -6.67 -2.10 0.44
CA GLY A 52 -6.00 -0.80 0.46
C GLY A 52 -6.94 0.39 0.24
N THR A 53 -8.14 0.17 -0.30
CA THR A 53 -9.16 1.22 -0.48
C THR A 53 -9.91 1.53 0.82
N LEU A 54 -9.85 0.63 1.81
CA LEU A 54 -10.56 0.74 3.09
C LEU A 54 -9.62 0.75 4.31
N PHE A 55 -8.32 0.57 4.09
CA PHE A 55 -7.33 0.50 5.17
C PHE A 55 -7.26 1.82 5.94
N SER A 56 -7.33 1.75 7.27
CA SER A 56 -7.49 2.94 8.13
C SER A 56 -6.56 2.96 9.35
N ILE A 57 -5.54 2.09 9.40
CA ILE A 57 -4.61 2.01 10.53
C ILE A 57 -3.46 3.02 10.37
N LEU A 58 -3.25 3.85 11.40
CA LEU A 58 -2.24 4.91 11.43
C LEU A 58 -0.83 4.39 11.81
N PRO A 59 0.23 5.18 11.55
CA PRO A 59 1.54 4.93 12.15
C PRO A 59 1.45 4.96 13.68
N VAL A 60 2.30 4.16 14.35
CA VAL A 60 2.44 4.30 15.81
C VAL A 60 3.40 5.46 16.07
N ASN A 61 2.90 6.51 16.71
CA ASN A 61 3.73 7.61 17.16
C ASN A 61 4.31 7.32 18.54
N SER A 62 5.56 7.74 18.78
CA SER A 62 6.23 7.64 20.09
C SER A 62 5.46 8.28 21.24
N ASN A 63 4.59 9.27 20.95
CA ASN A 63 3.73 9.92 21.95
C ASN A 63 2.58 9.05 22.47
N LEU A 64 2.30 7.90 21.86
CA LEU A 64 1.34 6.95 22.43
C LEU A 64 1.89 6.28 23.71
N GLY A 65 3.22 6.27 23.89
CA GLY A 65 3.86 5.84 25.13
C GLY A 65 3.65 6.81 26.31
N SER A 66 3.24 8.06 26.05
CA SER A 66 2.92 9.05 27.10
C SER A 66 1.44 9.11 27.51
N MET A 67 0.57 8.27 26.92
CA MET A 67 -0.82 8.11 27.37
C MET A 67 -0.97 6.87 28.26
N GLU A 68 -0.11 6.71 29.25
CA GLU A 68 -0.42 5.88 30.43
C GLU A 68 -0.89 6.78 31.56
N ALA A 69 -2.21 6.92 31.73
CA ALA A 69 -2.86 7.18 33.02
C ALA A 69 -4.39 7.33 32.86
N PHE A 70 -5.11 6.25 32.53
CA PHE A 70 -6.50 6.11 32.96
C PHE A 70 -6.78 4.66 33.36
N VAL A 71 -6.55 4.43 34.65
CA VAL A 71 -7.25 3.54 35.59
C VAL A 71 -7.92 2.28 35.00
N GLY A 72 -7.32 1.14 35.31
CA GLY A 72 -7.98 0.03 36.00
C GLY A 72 -9.13 -0.66 35.28
N ILE A 73 -8.80 -1.48 34.28
CA ILE A 73 -9.50 -2.74 34.01
C ILE A 73 -8.44 -3.76 33.58
N GLU A 74 -8.27 -4.84 34.35
CA GLU A 74 -7.54 -6.03 33.91
C GLU A 74 -8.28 -6.66 32.73
N ASP A 75 -8.06 -6.12 31.53
CA ASP A 75 -8.43 -6.80 30.31
C ASP A 75 -7.27 -7.71 29.91
N ASN A 76 -7.56 -8.99 29.75
CA ASN A 76 -6.64 -10.06 29.32
C ASN A 76 -6.25 -9.90 27.83
N GLY A 77 -6.29 -8.66 27.33
CA GLY A 77 -6.03 -8.24 25.96
C GLY A 77 -4.57 -8.42 25.62
N SER A 78 -4.30 -9.42 24.79
CA SER A 78 -2.95 -9.83 24.35
C SER A 78 -2.10 -8.64 23.89
N ILE A 79 -1.16 -8.23 24.73
CA ILE A 79 -0.07 -7.30 24.41
C ILE A 79 0.74 -7.86 23.23
N PHE A 80 1.28 -6.99 22.37
CA PHE A 80 2.24 -7.39 21.36
C PHE A 80 3.58 -7.80 22.01
N SER A 81 3.92 -9.09 21.88
CA SER A 81 5.25 -9.62 22.19
C SER A 81 6.16 -9.54 20.96
N GLU A 82 7.41 -10.00 21.06
CA GLU A 82 8.23 -10.21 19.87
C GLU A 82 7.52 -11.11 18.84
N TRP A 83 7.64 -10.74 17.56
CA TRP A 83 7.02 -11.48 16.49
C TRP A 83 7.68 -12.84 16.32
N THR A 84 6.87 -13.90 16.24
CA THR A 84 7.34 -15.25 15.96
C THR A 84 6.63 -15.84 14.74
N SER A 85 7.36 -16.63 13.95
CA SER A 85 6.81 -17.31 12.77
C SER A 85 5.83 -18.45 13.14
N LYS A 86 5.94 -18.97 14.37
CA LYS A 86 5.09 -20.04 14.89
C LYS A 86 3.78 -19.43 15.38
N ARG A 87 2.71 -19.58 14.58
CA ARG A 87 1.33 -19.34 15.04
C ARG A 87 1.09 -20.10 16.34
N SER A 88 0.61 -19.40 17.37
CA SER A 88 0.24 -20.03 18.63
C SER A 88 -0.80 -21.13 18.39
N TRP A 89 -0.75 -22.19 19.18
CA TRP A 89 -1.72 -23.28 19.11
C TRP A 89 -3.17 -22.78 19.23
N LYS A 90 -3.41 -21.71 20.00
CA LYS A 90 -4.71 -21.04 20.13
C LYS A 90 -5.17 -20.40 18.81
N ASP A 91 -4.27 -19.77 18.06
CA ASP A 91 -4.57 -19.17 16.74
C ASP A 91 -4.88 -20.24 15.69
N ARG A 92 -4.17 -21.39 15.77
CA ARG A 92 -4.45 -22.56 14.94
C ARG A 92 -5.84 -23.14 15.23
N GLN A 93 -6.26 -23.17 16.50
CA GLN A 93 -7.61 -23.62 16.86
C GLN A 93 -8.70 -22.64 16.43
N LYS A 94 -8.51 -21.32 16.62
CA LYS A 94 -9.47 -20.29 16.19
C LYS A 94 -9.67 -20.31 14.66
N SER A 95 -8.59 -20.47 13.90
CA SER A 95 -8.65 -20.60 12.43
C SER A 95 -9.25 -21.94 11.97
N LYS A 96 -9.05 -23.04 12.70
CA LYS A 96 -9.75 -24.33 12.43
C LYS A 96 -11.24 -24.24 12.74
N LYS A 97 -11.63 -23.58 13.83
CA LYS A 97 -13.04 -23.38 14.22
C LYS A 97 -13.79 -22.50 13.23
N ALA A 98 -13.15 -21.44 12.72
CA ALA A 98 -13.70 -20.59 11.65
C ALA A 98 -13.88 -21.35 10.32
N LYS A 99 -12.97 -22.27 9.99
CA LYS A 99 -13.10 -23.14 8.80
C LYS A 99 -14.15 -24.25 8.95
N ALA A 100 -14.34 -24.78 10.16
CA ALA A 100 -15.30 -25.84 10.44
C ALA A 100 -16.76 -25.33 10.50
N ALA A 101 -16.96 -24.03 10.72
CA ALA A 101 -18.29 -23.40 10.76
C ALA A 101 -18.95 -23.19 9.38
N GLY A 102 -18.39 -23.74 8.29
CA GLY A 102 -19.14 -23.98 7.05
C GLY A 102 -19.74 -22.75 6.36
N SER A 103 -19.11 -21.58 6.42
CA SER A 103 -19.55 -20.43 5.63
C SER A 103 -18.65 -20.26 4.40
N PRO A 104 -19.13 -20.52 3.17
CA PRO A 104 -18.45 -20.16 1.94
C PRO A 104 -18.68 -18.67 1.61
N HIS A 105 -18.68 -17.80 2.61
CA HIS A 105 -18.57 -16.38 2.34
C HIS A 105 -17.14 -16.10 1.89
N LEU A 106 -16.99 -15.41 0.74
CA LEU A 106 -15.80 -14.59 0.47
C LEU A 106 -15.39 -13.92 1.79
N PRO A 107 -14.11 -13.93 2.18
CA PRO A 107 -13.70 -13.33 3.44
C PRO A 107 -14.29 -11.92 3.47
N SER A 108 -15.18 -11.66 4.43
CA SER A 108 -15.68 -10.33 4.72
C SER A 108 -14.45 -9.53 5.17
N THR A 109 -13.77 -8.91 4.21
CA THR A 109 -12.58 -8.09 4.43
C THR A 109 -13.01 -6.78 5.09
N SER A 110 -13.42 -6.82 6.36
CA SER A 110 -13.67 -5.59 7.12
C SER A 110 -12.49 -5.24 8.03
N GLU A 111 -11.76 -6.23 8.57
CA GLU A 111 -10.66 -5.99 9.50
C GLU A 111 -9.28 -6.36 8.91
N PRO A 112 -8.30 -5.43 8.94
CA PRO A 112 -6.92 -5.71 8.52
C PRO A 112 -6.26 -6.84 9.34
N GLU A 113 -5.71 -7.87 8.68
CA GLU A 113 -4.92 -8.93 9.33
C GLU A 113 -3.44 -8.54 9.37
N LEU A 114 -2.90 -8.22 10.55
CA LEU A 114 -1.46 -8.03 10.75
C LEU A 114 -0.72 -9.38 10.69
N ILE A 115 0.10 -9.58 9.66
CA ILE A 115 0.80 -10.86 9.43
C ILE A 115 2.30 -10.82 9.77
N TYR A 116 2.87 -9.63 9.91
CA TYR A 116 4.27 -9.43 10.25
C TYR A 116 4.46 -8.07 10.92
N TYR A 117 5.30 -8.02 11.95
CA TYR A 117 5.83 -6.79 12.50
C TYR A 117 7.25 -7.04 13.02
N GLY A 118 8.17 -6.11 12.77
CA GLY A 118 9.53 -6.21 13.29
C GLY A 118 9.65 -5.74 14.75
N LYS A 119 10.81 -5.98 15.37
CA LYS A 119 11.08 -5.62 16.77
C LYS A 119 10.98 -4.11 17.05
N ASP A 120 11.38 -3.29 16.08
CA ASP A 120 11.43 -1.82 16.17
C ASP A 120 10.25 -1.17 15.43
N SER A 121 9.19 -1.94 15.17
CA SER A 121 7.97 -1.47 14.47
C SER A 121 7.08 -0.55 15.31
N GLY A 122 7.44 -0.34 16.58
CA GLY A 122 6.65 0.42 17.55
C GLY A 122 5.47 -0.35 18.13
N LEU A 123 5.31 -1.65 17.82
CA LEU A 123 4.17 -2.43 18.33
C LEU A 123 4.44 -3.12 19.67
N ILE A 124 5.66 -3.59 19.91
CA ILE A 124 5.99 -4.40 21.09
C ILE A 124 5.68 -3.61 22.37
N GLY A 125 4.98 -4.27 23.31
CA GLY A 125 4.53 -3.65 24.57
C GLY A 125 3.18 -2.95 24.48
N LEU A 126 2.65 -2.68 23.28
CA LEU A 126 1.33 -2.05 23.14
C LEU A 126 0.19 -3.07 23.19
N GLN A 127 -0.97 -2.63 23.70
CA GLN A 127 -2.19 -3.43 23.62
C GLN A 127 -2.75 -3.41 22.20
N LYS A 128 -3.10 -4.60 21.68
CA LYS A 128 -3.62 -4.79 20.32
C LYS A 128 -4.80 -3.88 19.97
N ARG A 129 -5.71 -3.64 20.92
CA ARG A 129 -6.92 -2.82 20.73
C ARG A 129 -6.64 -1.36 20.37
N TYR A 130 -5.51 -0.81 20.83
CA TYR A 130 -5.15 0.59 20.58
C TYR A 130 -4.45 0.78 19.23
N VAL A 131 -3.80 -0.26 18.72
CA VAL A 131 -3.04 -0.20 17.47
C VAL A 131 -3.93 -0.47 16.26
N LEU A 132 -4.89 -1.39 16.40
CA LEU A 132 -5.73 -1.84 15.28
C LEU A 132 -7.04 -1.05 15.14
N HIS A 133 -7.19 0.06 15.86
CA HIS A 133 -8.38 0.88 15.79
C HIS A 133 -8.42 1.69 14.46
N PRO A 134 -9.53 1.64 13.71
CA PRO A 134 -9.72 2.49 12.53
C PRO A 134 -9.57 3.97 12.88
N SER A 135 -8.87 4.73 12.06
CA SER A 135 -8.80 6.18 12.21
C SER A 135 -9.97 6.90 11.54
N THR A 136 -10.22 8.12 12.02
CA THR A 136 -11.07 9.10 11.35
C THR A 136 -10.21 10.03 10.50
N ASP A 137 -10.80 10.63 9.45
CA ASP A 137 -10.09 11.55 8.54
C ASP A 137 -9.40 12.71 9.31
N ALA A 138 -10.00 13.19 10.40
CA ALA A 138 -9.42 14.24 11.25
C ALA A 138 -8.15 13.80 11.98
N ALA A 139 -8.10 12.56 12.48
CA ALA A 139 -6.92 12.02 13.16
C ALA A 139 -5.75 11.80 12.18
N ALA A 140 -6.05 11.44 10.94
CA ALA A 140 -5.04 11.26 9.90
C ALA A 140 -4.36 12.58 9.51
N CYS A 141 -5.03 13.72 9.58
CA CYS A 141 -4.41 15.02 9.27
C CYS A 141 -3.25 15.38 10.19
N THR A 142 -3.28 14.97 11.47
CA THR A 142 -2.23 15.28 12.46
C THR A 142 -1.30 14.09 12.73
N SER A 143 -1.84 12.87 12.71
CA SER A 143 -1.12 11.64 13.10
C SER A 143 -1.04 10.61 11.97
N GLY A 144 -1.29 11.04 10.72
CA GLY A 144 -1.16 10.22 9.53
C GLY A 144 0.28 9.98 9.11
N TYR A 145 0.43 9.30 7.98
CA TYR A 145 1.73 9.01 7.39
C TYR A 145 2.38 10.28 6.82
N ASP A 146 3.69 10.43 7.00
CA ASP A 146 4.48 11.49 6.36
C ASP A 146 4.57 11.30 4.84
N LYS A 147 4.62 10.03 4.42
CA LYS A 147 4.80 9.62 3.02
C LYS A 147 3.94 8.40 2.72
N VAL A 148 3.27 8.42 1.58
CA VAL A 148 2.47 7.29 1.08
C VAL A 148 2.89 6.96 -0.35
N LEU A 149 3.06 5.67 -0.65
CA LEU A 149 3.27 5.18 -2.02
C LEU A 149 2.11 4.28 -2.40
N VAL A 150 1.34 4.71 -3.41
CA VAL A 150 0.28 3.92 -4.04
C VAL A 150 0.83 3.36 -5.35
N ASP A 151 1.31 2.12 -5.29
CA ASP A 151 1.63 1.33 -6.48
C ASP A 151 0.39 0.54 -6.92
N ALA A 152 -0.40 1.12 -7.82
CA ALA A 152 -1.72 0.61 -8.11
C ALA A 152 -1.70 -0.59 -9.07
N GLU A 153 -2.60 -1.53 -8.84
CA GLU A 153 -2.88 -2.59 -9.82
C GLU A 153 -3.37 -1.94 -11.11
N CYS A 154 -2.85 -2.41 -12.24
CA CYS A 154 -3.15 -1.86 -13.56
C CYS A 154 -3.24 -2.96 -14.62
N THR A 155 -3.47 -2.62 -15.89
CA THR A 155 -3.53 -3.61 -16.99
C THR A 155 -2.16 -4.21 -17.33
N HIS A 156 -1.07 -3.60 -16.87
CA HIS A 156 0.32 -3.98 -17.16
C HIS A 156 0.71 -3.88 -18.66
N ASP A 157 0.00 -3.05 -19.44
CA ASP A 157 0.24 -2.77 -20.86
C ASP A 157 1.56 -2.03 -21.14
N GLY A 158 2.24 -1.50 -20.12
CA GLY A 158 3.60 -0.97 -20.24
C GLY A 158 4.71 -1.98 -19.92
N SER A 159 4.39 -3.13 -19.34
CA SER A 159 5.40 -4.09 -18.87
C SER A 159 5.84 -5.01 -20.00
N ILE A 160 7.07 -4.85 -20.50
CA ILE A 160 7.64 -5.64 -21.61
C ILE A 160 7.54 -7.15 -21.32
N LYS A 161 7.86 -7.56 -20.08
CA LYS A 161 7.74 -8.96 -19.64
C LYS A 161 6.30 -9.47 -19.64
N HIS A 162 5.31 -8.61 -19.39
CA HIS A 162 3.90 -9.00 -19.47
C HIS A 162 3.43 -9.04 -20.93
N ILE A 163 3.86 -8.10 -21.76
CA ILE A 163 3.58 -8.06 -23.20
C ILE A 163 4.07 -9.34 -23.87
N GLN A 164 5.32 -9.75 -23.61
CA GLN A 164 5.89 -11.00 -24.13
C GLN A 164 5.10 -12.26 -23.69
N LYS A 165 4.43 -12.23 -22.53
CA LYS A 165 3.56 -13.35 -22.13
C LYS A 165 2.31 -13.45 -23.00
N PHE A 166 1.81 -12.35 -23.57
CA PHE A 166 0.65 -12.38 -24.45
C PHE A 166 0.93 -13.02 -25.81
N GLU A 167 2.18 -12.99 -26.29
CA GLU A 167 2.59 -13.80 -27.45
C GLU A 167 2.33 -15.29 -27.20
N PHE A 168 2.53 -15.76 -25.96
CA PHE A 168 2.27 -17.13 -25.56
C PHE A 168 0.80 -17.40 -25.16
N TRP A 169 0.11 -16.41 -24.57
CA TRP A 169 -1.26 -16.57 -24.03
C TRP A 169 -2.39 -16.31 -25.05
N GLY A 170 -2.05 -15.80 -26.23
CA GLY A 170 -2.95 -15.58 -27.35
C GLY A 170 -3.82 -14.31 -27.24
N TRP A 171 -4.30 -13.85 -28.40
CA TRP A 171 -5.05 -12.60 -28.59
C TRP A 171 -6.32 -12.50 -27.74
N LYS A 172 -7.01 -13.61 -27.46
CA LYS A 172 -8.19 -13.62 -26.56
C LYS A 172 -7.86 -13.20 -25.13
N THR A 173 -6.64 -13.50 -24.65
CA THR A 173 -6.19 -13.10 -23.31
C THR A 173 -5.82 -11.63 -23.27
N LEU A 174 -5.27 -11.08 -24.35
CA LEU A 174 -5.00 -9.65 -24.51
C LEU A 174 -6.31 -8.86 -24.50
N ASP A 175 -7.28 -9.27 -25.33
CA ASP A 175 -8.60 -8.63 -25.42
C ASP A 175 -9.30 -8.58 -24.06
N ARG A 176 -9.37 -9.72 -23.36
CA ARG A 176 -9.97 -9.80 -22.02
C ARG A 176 -9.26 -8.97 -20.95
N ARG A 177 -7.93 -8.82 -21.01
CA ARG A 177 -7.14 -8.17 -19.93
C ARG A 177 -6.86 -6.69 -20.16
N VAL A 178 -6.82 -6.26 -21.42
CA VAL A 178 -6.42 -4.90 -21.82
C VAL A 178 -7.57 -4.15 -22.48
N LEU A 179 -8.42 -4.82 -23.27
CA LEU A 179 -9.47 -4.18 -24.08
C LEU A 179 -10.88 -4.34 -23.50
N ASN A 180 -11.06 -5.17 -22.46
CA ASN A 180 -12.37 -5.36 -21.84
C ASN A 180 -12.80 -4.12 -21.02
N VAL A 181 -13.92 -3.52 -21.41
CA VAL A 181 -14.44 -2.28 -20.84
C VAL A 181 -14.85 -2.43 -19.37
N GLU A 182 -15.56 -3.50 -19.00
CA GLU A 182 -16.01 -3.72 -17.61
C GLU A 182 -14.83 -3.89 -16.65
N ARG A 183 -13.85 -4.71 -17.03
CA ARG A 183 -12.62 -4.90 -16.25
C ARG A 183 -11.86 -3.58 -16.11
N THR A 184 -11.78 -2.81 -17.18
CA THR A 184 -11.12 -1.49 -17.16
C THR A 184 -11.87 -0.55 -16.21
N GLY A 185 -13.20 -0.49 -16.25
CA GLY A 185 -14.00 0.31 -15.31
C GLY A 185 -13.77 -0.06 -13.85
N ASN A 186 -13.78 -1.36 -13.52
CA ASN A 186 -13.48 -1.84 -12.16
C ASN A 186 -12.07 -1.47 -11.70
N LEU A 187 -11.10 -1.53 -12.61
CA LEU A 187 -9.71 -1.19 -12.34
C LEU A 187 -9.52 0.31 -12.10
N LEU A 188 -10.19 1.17 -12.88
CA LEU A 188 -10.19 2.62 -12.67
C LEU A 188 -10.81 2.99 -11.33
N HIS A 189 -11.93 2.35 -10.97
CA HIS A 189 -12.55 2.54 -9.66
C HIS A 189 -11.62 2.13 -8.52
N LEU A 190 -10.96 0.96 -8.65
CA LEU A 190 -9.95 0.50 -7.69
C LEU A 190 -8.79 1.48 -7.56
N GLN A 191 -8.21 1.92 -8.68
CA GLN A 191 -7.09 2.88 -8.71
C GLN A 191 -7.44 4.20 -8.03
N LEU A 192 -8.61 4.76 -8.34
CA LEU A 192 -9.11 5.97 -7.70
C LEU A 192 -9.33 5.76 -6.20
N GLY A 193 -9.91 4.61 -5.81
CA GLY A 193 -10.12 4.25 -4.40
C GLY A 193 -8.81 4.14 -3.62
N LEU A 194 -7.79 3.51 -4.20
CA LEU A 194 -6.46 3.38 -3.61
C LEU A 194 -5.76 4.73 -3.44
N LEU A 195 -5.78 5.56 -4.50
CA LEU A 195 -5.21 6.91 -4.47
C LEU A 195 -5.91 7.78 -3.41
N THR A 196 -7.24 7.74 -3.39
CA THR A 196 -8.07 8.45 -2.43
C THR A 196 -7.74 8.04 -1.00
N ASN A 197 -7.75 6.74 -0.69
CA ASN A 197 -7.50 6.28 0.66
C ASN A 197 -6.06 6.56 1.11
N GLY A 198 -5.08 6.38 0.22
CA GLY A 198 -3.70 6.77 0.49
C GLY A 198 -3.57 8.25 0.86
N PHE A 199 -4.31 9.13 0.19
CA PHE A 199 -4.31 10.57 0.49
C PHE A 199 -5.01 10.91 1.80
N LYS A 200 -6.08 10.18 2.16
CA LYS A 200 -6.75 10.33 3.46
C LYS A 200 -5.81 10.00 4.62
N LEU A 201 -5.05 8.91 4.50
CA LEU A 201 -4.08 8.45 5.48
C LEU A 201 -2.84 9.35 5.61
N LEU A 202 -2.63 10.26 4.66
CA LEU A 202 -1.53 11.20 4.67
C LEU A 202 -1.81 12.35 5.66
N LYS A 203 -0.80 12.74 6.43
CA LYS A 203 -0.90 13.94 7.27
C LYS A 203 -0.81 15.22 6.43
N THR A 204 -1.27 16.34 6.98
CA THR A 204 -1.06 17.66 6.35
C THR A 204 0.45 17.95 6.21
N GLY A 205 0.85 18.47 5.06
CA GLY A 205 2.25 18.64 4.64
C GLY A 205 2.94 17.34 4.19
N GLY A 206 2.29 16.19 4.31
CA GLY A 206 2.81 14.90 3.83
C GLY A 206 2.78 14.81 2.30
N SER A 207 3.53 13.85 1.74
CA SER A 207 3.60 13.61 0.29
C SER A 207 3.14 12.22 -0.12
N LEU A 208 2.35 12.12 -1.19
CA LEU A 208 1.91 10.86 -1.77
C LEU A 208 2.49 10.68 -3.17
N VAL A 209 2.92 9.47 -3.51
CA VAL A 209 3.27 9.08 -4.88
C VAL A 209 2.27 8.05 -5.38
N TYR A 210 1.64 8.32 -6.51
CA TYR A 210 0.86 7.37 -7.28
C TYR A 210 1.71 6.86 -8.45
N SER A 211 1.73 5.54 -8.65
CA SER A 211 2.42 4.94 -9.79
C SER A 211 1.66 3.77 -10.38
N THR A 212 1.75 3.60 -11.70
CA THR A 212 1.30 2.39 -12.42
C THR A 212 2.39 1.97 -13.40
N CYS A 213 2.37 0.71 -13.85
CA CYS A 213 3.15 0.27 -15.01
C CYS A 213 2.32 0.24 -16.30
N SER A 214 1.27 1.09 -16.37
CA SER A 214 0.40 1.22 -17.52
C SER A 214 0.80 2.38 -18.42
N LEU A 215 0.65 2.20 -19.74
CA LEU A 215 0.80 3.30 -20.70
C LEU A 215 -0.54 3.99 -21.00
N THR A 216 -1.65 3.37 -20.63
CA THR A 216 -3.01 3.86 -20.89
C THR A 216 -3.31 5.15 -20.12
N VAL A 217 -3.72 6.21 -20.84
CA VAL A 217 -4.11 7.52 -20.28
C VAL A 217 -5.25 7.40 -19.26
N ALA A 218 -6.23 6.52 -19.51
CA ALA A 218 -7.34 6.29 -18.60
C ALA A 218 -6.92 5.90 -17.18
N GLN A 219 -5.87 5.08 -17.04
CA GLN A 219 -5.38 4.59 -15.74
C GLN A 219 -4.40 5.57 -15.05
N ASN A 220 -3.97 6.60 -15.78
CA ASN A 220 -2.95 7.54 -15.36
C ASN A 220 -3.58 8.93 -15.22
N GLU A 221 -3.54 9.75 -16.27
CA GLU A 221 -3.98 11.14 -16.22
C GLU A 221 -5.46 11.27 -15.89
N ASN A 222 -6.34 10.39 -16.39
CA ASN A 222 -7.76 10.50 -16.03
C ASN A 222 -8.02 10.19 -14.54
N VAL A 223 -7.33 9.22 -13.95
CA VAL A 223 -7.40 8.95 -12.50
C VAL A 223 -6.88 10.15 -11.72
N VAL A 224 -5.73 10.72 -12.12
CA VAL A 224 -5.15 11.90 -11.47
C VAL A 224 -6.08 13.10 -11.55
N GLN A 225 -6.65 13.39 -12.72
CA GLN A 225 -7.58 14.50 -12.93
C GLN A 225 -8.87 14.32 -12.12
N GLN A 226 -9.42 13.11 -12.07
CA GLN A 226 -10.61 12.81 -11.27
C GLN A 226 -10.34 12.90 -9.77
N PHE A 227 -9.14 12.55 -9.33
CA PHE A 227 -8.72 12.71 -7.94
C PHE A 227 -8.58 14.19 -7.56
N LEU A 228 -7.86 14.98 -8.35
CA LEU A 228 -7.64 16.40 -8.09
C LEU A 228 -8.95 17.22 -8.08
N SER A 229 -9.93 16.86 -8.92
CA SER A 229 -11.24 17.53 -8.91
C SER A 229 -12.04 17.27 -7.64
N LYS A 230 -11.78 16.16 -6.93
CA LYS A 230 -12.45 15.79 -5.68
C LYS A 230 -11.72 16.26 -4.43
N TYR A 231 -10.40 16.46 -4.51
CA TYR A 231 -9.56 16.78 -3.37
C TYR A 231 -8.83 18.12 -3.58
N PRO A 232 -9.48 19.26 -3.27
CA PRO A 232 -8.87 20.58 -3.46
C PRO A 232 -7.66 20.84 -2.53
N SER A 233 -7.51 20.06 -1.46
CA SER A 233 -6.32 20.07 -0.61
C SER A 233 -5.15 19.26 -1.18
N ALA A 234 -5.29 18.65 -2.35
CA ALA A 234 -4.20 17.95 -3.04
C ALA A 234 -3.58 18.84 -4.10
N GLU A 235 -2.26 18.98 -4.08
CA GLU A 235 -1.51 19.66 -5.14
C GLU A 235 -0.47 18.72 -5.76
N LEU A 236 -0.37 18.71 -7.09
CA LEU A 236 0.73 18.04 -7.79
C LEU A 236 2.06 18.75 -7.51
N LEU A 237 3.08 17.98 -7.14
CA LEU A 237 4.44 18.45 -6.93
C LEU A 237 5.36 18.00 -8.05
N LYS A 238 6.29 18.89 -8.43
CA LYS A 238 7.43 18.52 -9.26
C LYS A 238 8.29 17.51 -8.48
N ILE A 239 8.86 16.56 -9.22
CA ILE A 239 9.88 15.65 -8.70
C ILE A 239 11.21 16.24 -9.15
N ASP A 240 11.88 17.03 -8.31
CA ASP A 240 13.06 17.81 -8.71
C ASP A 240 14.18 16.99 -9.37
N PRO A 241 14.52 15.77 -8.90
CA PRO A 241 15.53 14.96 -9.56
C PRO A 241 15.14 14.47 -10.97
N ALA A 242 13.85 14.54 -11.32
CA ALA A 242 13.34 14.00 -12.59
C ALA A 242 13.86 14.75 -13.82
N ASP A 243 14.34 15.98 -13.67
CA ASP A 243 14.97 16.74 -14.77
C ASP A 243 16.19 16.00 -15.36
N SER A 244 16.84 15.15 -14.55
CA SER A 244 17.99 14.33 -14.96
C SER A 244 17.63 12.90 -15.37
N TRP A 245 16.37 12.50 -15.20
CA TRP A 245 15.95 11.12 -15.46
C TRP A 245 15.58 10.94 -16.92
N PRO A 246 15.80 9.75 -17.50
CA PRO A 246 15.39 9.46 -18.87
C PRO A 246 13.88 9.24 -18.91
N CYS A 247 13.09 10.30 -18.74
CA CYS A 247 11.63 10.29 -18.68
C CYS A 247 11.06 11.45 -19.49
N ARG A 248 9.77 11.38 -19.79
CA ARG A 248 9.03 12.47 -20.43
C ARG A 248 7.92 12.97 -19.51
N SER A 249 7.46 14.19 -19.75
CA SER A 249 6.26 14.70 -19.09
C SER A 249 5.01 13.93 -19.58
N GLY A 250 4.06 13.68 -18.68
CA GLY A 250 2.73 13.22 -19.04
C GLY A 250 1.84 14.35 -19.56
N ASP A 251 0.58 14.04 -19.90
CA ASP A 251 -0.35 15.03 -20.45
C ASP A 251 -0.80 16.05 -19.38
N ILE A 252 -0.59 15.74 -18.10
CA ILE A 252 -0.76 16.65 -16.97
C ILE A 252 0.62 17.12 -16.51
N GLN A 253 0.81 18.44 -16.36
CA GLN A 253 2.07 18.98 -15.85
C GLN A 253 2.46 18.40 -14.49
N LYS A 254 3.78 18.28 -14.24
CA LYS A 254 4.37 17.66 -13.05
C LYS A 254 4.15 16.13 -12.94
N THR A 255 3.54 15.48 -13.93
CA THR A 255 3.49 14.01 -14.03
C THR A 255 4.59 13.49 -14.96
N LEU A 256 5.07 12.28 -14.68
CA LEU A 256 6.18 11.66 -15.41
C LEU A 256 5.75 10.36 -16.06
N ARG A 257 6.27 10.12 -17.26
CA ARG A 257 6.15 8.87 -18.02
C ARG A 257 7.53 8.33 -18.37
N PHE A 258 7.70 7.05 -18.16
CA PHE A 258 8.79 6.25 -18.69
C PHE A 258 8.20 5.29 -19.69
N ASP A 259 8.87 5.12 -20.82
CA ASP A 259 8.47 4.17 -21.86
C ASP A 259 9.71 3.69 -22.62
N PRO A 260 9.60 2.62 -23.44
CA PRO A 260 10.76 2.08 -24.13
C PRO A 260 11.47 3.08 -25.04
N ALA A 261 10.75 4.05 -25.60
CA ALA A 261 11.30 5.04 -26.50
C ALA A 261 12.08 6.14 -25.75
N ALA A 262 11.53 6.64 -24.64
CA ALA A 262 12.15 7.70 -23.84
C ALA A 262 13.22 7.17 -22.87
N SER A 263 13.04 5.97 -22.34
CA SER A 263 13.73 5.51 -21.14
C SER A 263 14.53 4.23 -21.33
N GLN A 264 14.31 3.49 -22.43
CA GLN A 264 14.79 2.11 -22.60
C GLN A 264 14.37 1.17 -21.44
N THR A 265 13.27 1.51 -20.76
CA THR A 265 12.69 0.72 -19.67
C THR A 265 11.29 0.25 -20.04
N SER A 266 10.71 -0.62 -19.21
CA SER A 266 9.26 -0.84 -19.23
C SER A 266 8.51 0.45 -18.88
N GLY A 267 7.25 0.50 -19.29
CA GLY A 267 6.32 1.60 -19.02
C GLY A 267 6.13 1.82 -17.52
N LEU A 268 6.23 3.09 -17.10
CA LEU A 268 5.95 3.55 -15.74
C LEU A 268 5.33 4.94 -15.80
N PHE A 269 4.26 5.17 -15.05
CA PHE A 269 3.70 6.49 -14.80
C PHE A 269 3.90 6.86 -13.33
N VAL A 270 4.22 8.13 -13.06
CA VAL A 270 4.43 8.64 -11.71
C VAL A 270 3.79 10.01 -11.55
N ALA A 271 2.98 10.17 -10.51
CA ALA A 271 2.44 11.46 -10.06
C ALA A 271 2.72 11.63 -8.55
N LYS A 272 3.28 12.77 -8.16
CA LYS A 272 3.57 13.11 -6.77
C LYS A 272 2.64 14.23 -6.31
N PHE A 273 2.07 14.08 -5.12
CA PHE A 273 1.16 15.03 -4.50
C PHE A 273 1.67 15.47 -3.14
N VAL A 274 1.23 16.65 -2.70
CA VAL A 274 1.27 17.10 -1.32
C VAL A 274 -0.16 17.33 -0.81
N LYS A 275 -0.37 17.09 0.48
CA LYS A 275 -1.60 17.48 1.17
C LYS A 275 -1.38 18.83 1.85
N LEU A 276 -2.13 19.84 1.41
CA LEU A 276 -2.10 21.21 1.94
C LEU A 276 -2.67 21.29 3.36
#